data_AF-A0A6N2MMG3-F1
#
_entry.id   AF-A0A6N2MMG3-F1
#
_cell.length_a   1.000
_cell.length_b   1.000
_cell.length_c   1.000
_cell.angle_alpha   90.00
_cell.angle_beta   90.00
_cell.angle_gamma   90.00
#
_symmetry.space_group_name_H-M   'P 1'
#
loop_
_entity.id
_entity.type
_entity.pdbx_description
1 polymer ?
#
loop_
_entity_poly.entity_id
_entity_poly.type
_entity_poly.pdbx_seq_one_letter_code
_entity_poly.pdbx_strand_id
1 'polypeptide(L)'
;MAFWGVEVRPGKPFIHAPNSGRRLHISQATLGTGSSLKNSVVQCNVGNSSPVFLCSLFPEKTEISQLHLEFEETVEVVFSVIGPRSVHLTGYYLGGRCGQHSHPDDETESYGEDIADTETERSANGSVEDEYEDSFINDDEDPEIMSPSTVYSSEGNL
;
A
#
# COMPACT_ATOMS: atom_id res chain seq x y z
N MET A 1 -11.43 -8.21 -17.25
CA MET A 1 -10.39 -7.20 -16.97
C MET A 1 -9.25 -7.41 -17.95
N ALA A 2 -8.62 -6.35 -18.44
CA ALA A 2 -7.51 -6.44 -19.41
C ALA A 2 -6.25 -5.80 -18.83
N PHE A 3 -5.10 -6.48 -18.93
CA PHE A 3 -3.83 -5.97 -18.43
C PHE A 3 -3.42 -4.66 -19.11
N TRP A 4 -2.83 -3.75 -18.34
CA TRP A 4 -2.19 -2.55 -18.83
C TRP A 4 -0.84 -2.34 -18.14
N GLY A 5 0.14 -1.88 -18.91
CA GLY A 5 1.43 -1.49 -18.35
C GLY A 5 2.21 -0.62 -19.31
N VAL A 6 3.03 0.27 -18.75
CA VAL A 6 3.86 1.20 -19.51
C VAL A 6 5.13 1.54 -18.75
N GLU A 7 6.23 1.74 -19.48
CA GLU A 7 7.44 2.36 -18.95
C GLU A 7 7.40 3.87 -19.22
N VAL A 8 7.37 4.68 -18.16
CA VAL A 8 7.49 6.13 -18.25
C VAL A 8 8.95 6.52 -18.03
N ARG A 9 9.56 7.14 -19.03
CA ARG A 9 10.98 7.53 -18.99
C ARG A 9 11.14 9.00 -18.61
N PRO A 10 12.22 9.36 -17.89
CA PRO A 10 12.56 10.76 -17.66
C PRO A 10 12.62 11.56 -18.96
N GLY A 11 11.97 12.72 -18.99
CA GLY A 11 11.92 13.59 -20.18
C GLY A 11 11.05 13.07 -21.33
N LYS A 12 10.47 11.87 -21.23
CA LYS A 12 9.55 11.31 -22.23
C LYS A 12 8.21 10.94 -21.56
N PRO A 13 7.28 11.91 -21.45
CA PRO A 13 5.96 11.66 -20.88
C PRO A 13 5.19 10.62 -21.70
N PHE A 14 4.35 9.85 -21.03
CA PHE A 14 3.41 8.93 -21.65
C PHE A 14 2.01 9.55 -21.66
N ILE A 15 1.37 9.54 -22.82
CA ILE A 15 0.01 10.08 -23.00
C ILE A 15 -0.94 8.90 -23.07
N HIS A 16 -1.86 8.83 -22.11
CA HIS A 16 -3.00 7.94 -22.13
C HIS A 16 -4.17 8.66 -22.79
N ALA A 17 -4.59 8.16 -23.95
CA ALA A 17 -5.72 8.71 -24.69
C ALA A 17 -7.04 8.37 -23.99
N PRO A 18 -8.06 9.26 -24.07
CA PRO A 18 -9.38 8.98 -23.56
C PRO A 18 -9.90 7.67 -24.13
N ASN A 19 -10.36 6.78 -23.26
CA ASN A 19 -10.95 5.52 -23.68
C ASN A 19 -12.45 5.56 -23.36
N SER A 20 -13.27 5.79 -24.39
CA SER A 20 -14.72 5.82 -24.28
C SER A 20 -15.25 4.44 -23.87
N GLY A 21 -15.44 4.27 -22.56
CA GLY A 21 -16.04 3.08 -21.95
C GLY A 21 -15.08 2.12 -21.26
N ARG A 22 -13.83 2.50 -20.96
CA ARG A 22 -12.95 1.67 -20.12
C ARG A 22 -12.21 2.53 -19.09
N ARG A 23 -12.36 2.20 -17.82
CA ARG A 23 -11.65 2.88 -16.72
C ARG A 23 -10.27 2.25 -16.57
N LEU A 24 -9.22 3.06 -16.55
CA LEU A 24 -7.88 2.59 -16.27
C LEU A 24 -7.66 2.59 -14.76
N HIS A 25 -7.40 1.43 -14.18
CA HIS A 25 -6.96 1.29 -12.80
C HIS A 25 -5.44 1.10 -12.76
N ILE A 26 -4.70 2.01 -12.10
CA ILE A 26 -3.27 1.87 -11.86
C ILE A 26 -3.07 1.34 -10.45
N SER A 27 -2.51 0.13 -10.37
CA SER A 27 -2.35 -0.61 -9.11
C SER A 27 -0.94 -0.55 -8.55
N GLN A 28 0.08 -0.24 -9.38
CA GLN A 28 1.47 -0.27 -8.94
C GLN A 28 2.37 0.61 -9.80
N ALA A 29 3.40 1.15 -9.14
CA ALA A 29 4.56 1.78 -9.74
C ALA A 29 5.83 1.06 -9.27
N THR A 30 6.71 0.73 -10.22
CA THR A 30 7.98 0.04 -9.95
C THR A 30 9.13 0.80 -10.60
N LEU A 31 10.18 1.05 -9.84
CA LEU A 31 11.37 1.76 -10.31
C LEU A 31 12.10 0.91 -11.35
N GLY A 32 12.36 1.49 -12.52
CA GLY A 32 13.14 0.86 -13.58
C GLY A 32 14.59 0.63 -13.16
N THR A 33 15.28 -0.29 -13.83
CA THR A 33 16.68 -0.59 -13.55
C THR A 33 17.58 0.61 -13.83
N GLY A 34 18.66 0.75 -13.06
CA GLY A 34 19.61 1.85 -13.22
C GLY A 34 20.56 1.99 -12.04
N SER A 35 21.65 2.73 -12.23
CA SER A 35 22.72 2.93 -11.23
C SER A 35 22.56 4.19 -10.38
N SER A 36 21.60 5.06 -10.70
CA SER A 36 21.39 6.28 -9.93
C SER A 36 20.72 6.00 -8.58
N LEU A 37 21.24 6.65 -7.53
CA LEU A 37 20.73 6.63 -6.16
C LEU A 37 19.67 7.71 -5.88
N LYS A 38 19.46 8.65 -6.82
CA LYS A 38 18.40 9.67 -6.67
C LYS A 38 17.02 9.05 -6.85
N ASN A 39 16.05 9.54 -6.08
CA ASN A 39 14.66 9.14 -6.20
C ASN A 39 14.06 9.53 -7.57
N SER A 40 12.99 8.85 -7.93
CA SER A 40 12.17 9.18 -9.10
C SER A 40 10.72 9.35 -8.66
N VAL A 41 10.16 10.51 -9.01
CA VAL A 41 8.80 10.91 -8.65
C VAL A 41 7.92 10.78 -9.87
N VAL A 42 6.80 10.08 -9.74
CA VAL A 42 5.77 10.01 -10.78
C VAL A 42 4.77 11.13 -10.56
N GLN A 43 4.44 11.84 -11.63
CA GLN A 43 3.34 12.81 -11.63
C GLN A 43 2.36 12.53 -12.77
N CYS A 44 1.10 12.92 -12.57
CA CYS A 44 0.08 12.91 -13.60
C CYS A 44 -0.47 14.30 -13.86
N ASN A 45 -0.94 14.54 -15.08
CA ASN A 45 -1.74 15.69 -15.45
C ASN A 45 -2.98 15.20 -16.20
N VAL A 46 -4.16 15.74 -15.86
CA VAL A 46 -5.41 15.45 -16.53
C VAL A 46 -5.84 16.71 -17.31
N GLY A 47 -5.85 16.61 -18.63
CA GLY A 47 -6.17 17.73 -19.52
C GLY A 47 -5.24 18.92 -19.32
N ASN A 48 -5.81 20.08 -18.99
CA ASN A 48 -5.07 21.34 -18.77
C ASN A 48 -4.85 21.67 -17.28
N SER A 49 -4.99 20.67 -16.40
CA SER A 49 -4.82 20.86 -14.96
C SER A 49 -3.34 21.02 -14.60
N SER A 50 -3.05 21.46 -13.38
CA SER A 50 -1.69 21.40 -12.84
C SER A 50 -1.29 19.96 -12.54
N PRO A 51 -0.04 19.54 -12.79
CA PRO A 51 0.42 18.20 -12.45
C PRO A 51 0.33 17.90 -10.95
N VAL A 52 -0.01 16.65 -10.60
CA VAL A 52 -0.08 16.13 -9.23
C VAL A 52 0.89 14.97 -9.06
N PHE A 53 1.60 14.93 -7.93
CA PHE A 53 2.51 13.83 -7.60
C PHE A 53 1.74 12.60 -7.13
N LEU A 54 2.01 11.45 -7.76
CA LEU A 54 1.39 10.17 -7.43
C LEU A 54 2.20 9.40 -6.39
N CYS A 55 3.52 9.29 -6.59
CA CYS A 55 4.41 8.60 -5.66
C CYS A 55 5.88 9.01 -5.88
N SER A 56 6.72 8.71 -4.88
CA SER A 56 8.17 8.87 -4.95
C SER A 56 8.85 7.54 -4.64
N LEU A 57 9.65 7.06 -5.59
CA LEU A 57 10.37 5.80 -5.49
C LEU A 57 11.85 6.06 -5.20
N PHE A 58 12.39 5.34 -4.22
CA PHE A 58 13.77 5.48 -3.75
C PHE A 58 14.54 4.19 -4.07
N PRO A 59 15.65 4.25 -4.83
CA PRO A 59 16.58 3.13 -4.97
C PRO A 59 16.95 2.54 -3.60
N GLU A 60 17.05 1.22 -3.51
CA GLU A 60 17.50 0.48 -2.31
C GLU A 60 16.62 0.61 -1.05
N LYS A 61 15.54 1.41 -1.10
CA LYS A 61 14.64 1.63 0.04
C LYS A 61 13.18 1.36 -0.30
N THR A 62 12.68 1.96 -1.37
CA THR A 62 11.28 1.86 -1.79
C THR A 62 11.22 1.90 -3.30
N GLU A 63 11.59 0.78 -3.92
CA GLU A 63 11.61 0.64 -5.38
C GLU A 63 10.24 0.32 -5.96
N ILE A 64 9.27 -0.04 -5.11
CA ILE A 64 7.90 -0.36 -5.49
C ILE A 64 6.93 0.43 -4.61
N SER A 65 5.88 0.95 -5.22
CA SER A 65 4.75 1.60 -4.54
C SER A 65 3.44 1.03 -5.08
N GLN A 66 2.58 0.56 -4.18
CA GLN A 66 1.21 0.20 -4.52
C GLN A 66 0.39 1.48 -4.66
N LEU A 67 -0.42 1.51 -5.73
CA LEU A 67 -1.31 2.61 -6.06
C LEU A 67 -2.74 2.07 -6.15
N HIS A 68 -3.72 2.94 -5.96
CA HIS A 68 -5.13 2.60 -6.11
C HIS A 68 -5.84 3.77 -6.78
N LEU A 69 -5.44 4.04 -8.03
CA LEU A 69 -5.86 5.22 -8.78
C LEU A 69 -6.69 4.79 -9.98
N GLU A 70 -7.84 5.40 -10.17
CA GLU A 70 -8.73 5.16 -11.30
C GLU A 70 -8.84 6.40 -12.17
N PHE A 71 -8.74 6.19 -13.49
CA PHE A 71 -8.87 7.23 -14.50
C PHE A 71 -10.03 6.87 -15.43
N GLU A 72 -11.10 7.66 -15.38
CA GLU A 72 -12.27 7.62 -16.28
C GLU A 72 -12.44 8.97 -16.99
N GLU A 73 -11.32 9.53 -17.42
CA GLU A 73 -11.31 10.88 -17.97
C GLU A 73 -11.71 10.87 -19.44
N THR A 74 -12.51 11.86 -19.83
CA THR A 74 -12.86 12.12 -21.24
C THR A 74 -11.76 12.89 -21.98
N VAL A 75 -10.73 13.32 -21.24
CA VAL A 75 -9.56 14.06 -21.72
C VAL A 75 -8.29 13.22 -21.55
N GLU A 76 -7.22 13.64 -22.21
CA GLU A 76 -5.93 12.97 -22.13
C GLU A 76 -5.35 13.02 -20.71
N VAL A 77 -4.77 11.91 -20.26
CA VAL A 77 -4.02 11.82 -19.02
C VAL A 77 -2.54 11.64 -19.35
N VAL A 78 -1.69 12.52 -18.84
CA VAL A 78 -0.25 12.52 -19.10
C VAL A 78 0.50 12.08 -17.86
N PHE A 79 1.25 11.00 -17.97
CA PHE A 79 2.16 10.52 -16.93
C PHE A 79 3.59 10.95 -17.24
N SER A 80 4.30 11.45 -16.24
CA SER A 80 5.70 11.84 -16.39
C SER A 80 6.51 11.52 -15.14
N VAL A 81 7.82 11.40 -15.32
CA VAL A 81 8.76 11.07 -14.24
C VAL A 81 9.75 12.22 -14.06
N ILE A 82 9.87 12.67 -12.81
CA ILE A 82 10.93 13.58 -12.37
C ILE A 82 11.97 12.74 -11.63
N GLY A 83 13.13 12.57 -12.25
CA GLY A 83 14.20 11.76 -11.71
C GLY A 83 15.04 11.14 -12.82
N PRO A 84 16.10 10.40 -12.47
CA PRO A 84 17.00 9.83 -13.46
C PRO A 84 16.63 8.43 -13.93
N ARG A 85 15.78 7.70 -13.21
CA ARG A 85 15.37 6.32 -13.56
C ARG A 85 13.95 6.33 -14.13
N SER A 86 13.65 5.39 -15.02
CA SER A 86 12.29 5.18 -15.50
C SER A 86 11.42 4.56 -14.41
N VAL A 87 10.11 4.62 -14.60
CA VAL A 87 9.14 3.98 -13.72
C VAL A 87 8.17 3.17 -14.57
N HIS A 88 8.00 1.90 -14.22
CA HIS A 88 6.99 1.02 -14.79
C HIS A 88 5.69 1.20 -14.02
N LEU A 89 4.66 1.70 -14.70
CA LEU A 89 3.30 1.72 -14.18
C LEU A 89 2.58 0.48 -14.67
N THR A 90 1.88 -0.20 -13.77
CA THR A 90 1.07 -1.38 -14.09
C THR A 90 -0.33 -1.25 -13.51
N GLY A 91 -1.25 -1.94 -14.16
CA GLY A 91 -2.66 -1.85 -13.84
C GLY A 91 -3.51 -2.68 -14.78
N TYR A 92 -4.77 -2.34 -14.85
CA TYR A 92 -5.72 -3.02 -15.69
C TYR A 92 -6.86 -2.10 -16.09
N TYR A 93 -7.48 -2.39 -17.23
CA TYR A 93 -8.75 -1.80 -17.60
C TYR A 93 -9.89 -2.54 -16.92
N LEU A 94 -10.70 -1.78 -16.18
CA LEU A 94 -12.02 -2.18 -15.75
C LEU A 94 -12.94 -2.12 -16.98
N GLY A 95 -13.73 -3.17 -17.18
CA GLY A 95 -14.71 -3.18 -18.26
C GLY A 95 -15.77 -2.10 -18.01
N GLY A 96 -16.04 -1.26 -19.00
CA GLY A 96 -17.22 -0.41 -18.95
C GLY A 96 -18.48 -1.26 -18.91
N ARG A 97 -19.55 -0.68 -18.37
CA ARG A 97 -20.89 -1.26 -18.39
C ARG A 97 -21.41 -1.32 -19.83
N CYS A 98 -20.89 -2.23 -20.63
CA CYS A 98 -21.44 -2.59 -21.93
C CYS A 98 -21.57 -4.11 -21.94
N GLY A 99 -22.74 -4.60 -21.50
CA GLY A 99 -23.04 -6.03 -21.47
C GLY A 99 -23.76 -6.55 -20.23
N GLN A 100 -24.30 -5.70 -19.34
CA GLN A 100 -25.51 -6.10 -18.63
C GLN A 100 -26.61 -6.22 -19.68
N HIS A 101 -26.63 -7.38 -20.35
CA HIS A 101 -27.90 -8.01 -20.62
C HIS A 101 -28.60 -8.02 -19.25
N SER A 102 -29.60 -7.16 -19.12
CA SER A 102 -30.61 -7.26 -18.10
C SER A 102 -31.20 -8.67 -18.18
N HIS A 103 -30.58 -9.61 -17.48
CA HIS A 103 -31.26 -10.80 -17.04
C HIS A 103 -32.02 -10.36 -15.78
N PRO A 104 -33.35 -10.32 -15.79
CA PRO A 104 -34.12 -9.79 -14.66
C PRO A 104 -34.20 -10.79 -13.48
N ASP A 105 -33.18 -11.64 -13.27
CA ASP A 105 -33.19 -12.75 -12.31
C ASP A 105 -31.83 -12.90 -11.59
N ASP A 106 -31.19 -11.81 -11.17
CA ASP A 106 -30.08 -11.90 -10.21
C ASP A 106 -30.38 -11.05 -8.97
N GLU A 107 -31.50 -11.40 -8.33
CA GLU A 107 -31.80 -11.10 -6.94
C GLU A 107 -30.94 -12.00 -6.04
N THR A 108 -29.63 -11.77 -5.99
CA THR A 108 -28.78 -12.43 -4.99
C THR A 108 -27.66 -11.55 -4.45
N GLU A 109 -27.97 -10.27 -4.16
CA GLU A 109 -27.25 -9.53 -3.11
C GLU A 109 -27.77 -10.03 -1.75
N SER A 110 -27.34 -11.23 -1.32
CA SER A 110 -27.58 -11.73 0.03
C SER A 110 -26.70 -10.96 1.02
N TYR A 111 -27.11 -9.73 1.29
CA TYR A 111 -26.57 -8.87 2.32
C TYR A 111 -27.07 -9.37 3.68
N GLY A 112 -26.17 -9.88 4.52
CA GLY A 112 -26.46 -10.24 5.91
C GLY A 112 -26.28 -11.72 6.19
N GLU A 113 -25.15 -12.08 6.81
CA GLU A 113 -25.07 -13.28 7.63
C GLU A 113 -25.91 -13.01 8.88
N ASP A 114 -27.19 -13.40 8.86
CA ASP A 114 -28.06 -13.40 10.03
C ASP A 114 -27.52 -14.44 11.03
N ILE A 115 -26.76 -13.98 12.03
CA ILE A 115 -26.46 -14.77 13.23
C ILE A 115 -27.73 -14.76 14.09
N ALA A 116 -28.76 -15.43 13.61
CA ALA A 116 -29.99 -15.70 14.35
C ALA A 116 -29.78 -16.98 15.17
N ASP A 117 -29.68 -16.79 16.48
CA ASP A 117 -30.08 -17.72 17.54
C ASP A 117 -29.57 -19.18 17.40
N THR A 118 -28.31 -19.41 17.75
CA THR A 118 -27.92 -20.72 18.26
C THR A 118 -28.29 -20.79 19.74
N GLU A 119 -29.48 -21.30 20.02
CA GLU A 119 -29.90 -21.70 21.37
C GLU A 119 -28.89 -22.73 21.91
N THR A 120 -27.96 -22.25 22.75
CA THR A 120 -27.02 -23.11 23.44
C THR A 120 -27.73 -23.70 24.65
N GLU A 121 -28.30 -24.89 24.46
CA GLU A 121 -28.92 -25.69 25.51
C GLU A 121 -27.95 -25.88 26.69
N ARG A 122 -28.39 -25.38 27.85
CA ARG A 122 -27.75 -25.53 29.15
C ARG A 122 -27.69 -27.02 29.53
N SER A 123 -26.50 -27.62 29.49
CA SER A 123 -26.23 -28.81 30.31
C SER A 123 -25.41 -28.45 31.53
N ALA A 124 -26.05 -28.70 32.67
CA ALA A 124 -25.47 -28.57 33.99
C ALA A 124 -24.39 -29.63 34.24
N ASN A 125 -23.56 -29.32 35.24
CA ASN A 125 -22.79 -30.23 36.09
C ASN A 125 -21.31 -30.45 35.74
N GLY A 126 -20.43 -29.91 36.59
CA GLY A 126 -19.01 -30.23 36.59
C GLY A 126 -18.17 -29.20 37.35
N SER A 127 -18.32 -29.14 38.67
CA SER A 127 -17.41 -28.43 39.57
C SER A 127 -15.99 -29.02 39.48
N VAL A 128 -15.03 -28.26 38.98
CA VAL A 128 -13.61 -28.47 39.25
C VAL A 128 -13.00 -27.12 39.59
N GLU A 129 -12.53 -27.04 40.83
CA GLU A 129 -11.76 -25.94 41.40
C GLU A 129 -10.34 -26.07 40.85
N ASP A 130 -9.96 -25.23 39.90
CA ASP A 130 -8.57 -25.10 39.48
C ASP A 130 -8.01 -23.84 40.16
N GLU A 131 -7.17 -24.07 41.17
CA GLU A 131 -6.38 -23.07 41.89
C GLU A 131 -5.55 -22.25 40.88
N TYR A 132 -5.85 -20.96 40.80
CA TYR A 132 -5.02 -19.99 40.09
C TYR A 132 -3.74 -19.76 40.90
N GLU A 133 -2.67 -20.49 40.58
CA GLU A 133 -1.31 -20.13 41.00
C GLU A 133 -0.88 -18.86 40.25
N ASP A 134 -1.23 -17.74 40.87
CA ASP A 134 -0.84 -16.37 40.51
C ASP A 134 0.68 -16.20 40.73
N SER A 135 1.49 -16.71 39.80
CA SER A 135 2.90 -16.33 39.68
C SER A 135 3.00 -15.03 38.88
N PHE A 136 2.44 -13.96 39.46
CA PHE A 136 2.77 -12.59 39.08
C PHE A 136 4.29 -12.44 39.21
N ILE A 137 4.93 -12.21 38.07
CA ILE A 137 6.32 -11.78 38.01
C ILE A 137 6.44 -10.56 38.91
N ASN A 138 7.20 -10.71 40.00
CA ASN A 138 7.52 -9.64 40.92
C ASN A 138 8.24 -8.53 40.15
N ASP A 139 7.68 -7.34 40.22
CA ASP A 139 8.21 -6.08 39.70
C ASP A 139 9.29 -5.53 40.65
N ASP A 140 10.34 -6.31 40.89
CA ASP A 140 11.47 -5.93 41.75
C ASP A 140 12.80 -6.25 41.05
N GLU A 141 13.13 -5.50 39.99
CA GLU A 141 14.53 -5.24 39.66
C GLU A 141 14.69 -3.79 39.20
N ASP A 142 14.98 -2.93 40.18
CA ASP A 142 15.42 -1.55 40.02
C ASP A 142 16.61 -1.50 39.03
N PRO A 143 16.55 -0.75 37.92
CA PRO A 143 17.72 -0.57 37.07
C PRO A 143 18.74 0.29 37.83
N GLU A 144 19.69 -0.38 38.50
CA GLU A 144 20.83 0.30 39.12
C GLU A 144 21.52 1.20 38.08
N ILE A 145 21.43 2.49 38.36
CA ILE A 145 22.01 3.57 37.59
C ILE A 145 23.54 3.45 37.72
N MET A 146 24.18 2.66 36.86
CA MET A 146 25.63 2.64 36.78
C MET A 146 26.12 4.02 36.37
N SER A 147 26.60 4.76 37.36
CA SER A 147 27.34 6.00 37.22
C SER A 147 28.74 5.67 36.72
N PRO A 148 29.18 6.10 35.51
CA PRO A 148 30.58 6.03 35.17
C PRO A 148 31.32 7.22 35.79
N SER A 149 32.20 6.90 36.74
CA SER A 149 33.08 7.80 37.46
C SER A 149 33.98 8.66 36.57
N THR A 150 34.18 9.90 37.02
CA THR A 150 35.17 10.87 36.55
C THR A 150 36.62 10.35 36.67
N VAL A 151 37.30 10.30 35.52
CA VAL A 151 38.71 10.67 35.19
C VAL A 151 39.84 10.27 36.16
N TYR A 152 40.84 9.52 35.67
CA TYR A 152 42.28 9.83 35.76
C TYR A 152 43.06 8.95 34.76
N SER A 153 43.69 9.55 33.75
CA SER A 153 44.83 8.94 33.07
C SER A 153 46.02 9.84 33.30
N SER A 154 46.87 9.41 34.23
CA SER A 154 48.19 9.97 34.48
C SER A 154 49.18 9.50 33.42
N GLU A 155 49.94 10.48 32.94
CA GLU A 155 51.25 10.52 32.31
C GLU A 155 52.02 9.20 32.06
N GLY A 156 52.61 9.12 30.86
CA GLY A 156 53.69 8.20 30.52
C GLY A 156 54.56 8.76 29.39
N ASN A 157 55.72 9.32 29.77
CA ASN A 157 56.75 9.95 28.95
C ASN A 157 57.24 9.15 27.73
N LEU A 158 57.62 9.88 26.68
CA LEU A 158 58.88 9.73 25.94
C LEU A 158 59.32 11.10 25.38
#